data_AF-A0A6N9GT99-F1
#
_entry.id   AF-A0A6N9GT99-F1
#
_cell.length_a   1.000
_cell.length_b   1.000
_cell.length_c   1.000
_cell.angle_alpha   90.00
_cell.angle_beta   90.00
_cell.angle_gamma   90.00
#
_symmetry.space_group_name_H-M   'P 1'
#
loop_
_entity.id
_entity.type
_entity.pdbx_description
1 polymer ?
#
loop_
_entity_poly.entity_id
_entity_poly.type
_entity_poly.pdbx_seq_one_letter_code
_entity_poly.pdbx_strand_id
1 'polypeptide(L)'
;KWGSPCYWLPEISRRTITWIQPHNDYVRLGFFNGATMPDPENLLEGTGKKLRHIKIHNLTNPTETQTLTTYVQASTNLAIADPDSLSG
;
A
#
# COMPACT_ATOMS: atom_id res chain seq x y z
N LYS A 1 -9.61 4.49 -7.37
CA LYS A 1 -9.02 4.04 -8.66
C LYS A 1 -9.53 2.62 -8.94
N TRP A 2 -9.84 2.25 -10.20
CA TRP A 2 -10.21 0.86 -10.58
C TRP A 2 -11.37 0.23 -9.76
N GLY A 3 -12.39 1.03 -9.43
CA GLY A 3 -13.52 0.55 -8.60
C GLY A 3 -13.17 0.23 -7.14
N SER A 4 -11.94 0.55 -6.70
CA SER A 4 -11.46 0.35 -5.33
C SER A 4 -11.22 1.70 -4.64
N PRO A 5 -11.53 1.82 -3.34
CA PRO A 5 -11.15 2.99 -2.54
C PRO A 5 -9.62 3.14 -2.54
N CYS A 6 -9.18 4.38 -2.74
CA CYS A 6 -7.77 4.76 -2.70
C CYS A 6 -7.60 5.92 -1.75
N TYR A 7 -6.41 6.01 -1.16
CA TYR A 7 -6.03 7.06 -0.24
C TYR A 7 -4.84 7.81 -0.82
N TRP A 8 -4.88 9.13 -0.72
CA TRP A 8 -3.90 10.04 -1.28
C TRP A 8 -3.62 11.20 -0.33
N LEU A 9 -2.46 11.84 -0.50
CA LEU A 9 -2.06 13.04 0.24
C LEU A 9 -2.55 14.29 -0.50
N PRO A 10 -3.58 15.01 -0.01
CA PRO A 10 -4.12 16.16 -0.73
C PRO A 10 -3.12 17.33 -0.82
N GLU A 11 -2.21 17.47 0.15
CA GLU A 11 -1.24 18.57 0.24
C GLU A 11 -0.10 18.43 -0.78
N ILE A 12 0.17 17.22 -1.27
CA ILE A 12 1.29 16.92 -2.16
C ILE A 12 0.75 16.33 -3.46
N SER A 13 0.19 17.19 -4.31
CA SER A 13 -0.27 16.83 -5.67
C SER A 13 -1.19 15.62 -5.75
N ARG A 14 -1.99 15.35 -4.70
CA ARG A 14 -2.85 14.15 -4.58
C ARG A 14 -2.09 12.85 -4.81
N ARG A 15 -0.84 12.76 -4.34
CA ARG A 15 -0.05 11.53 -4.49
C ARG A 15 -0.71 10.36 -3.79
N THR A 16 -0.88 9.27 -4.52
CA THR A 16 -1.54 8.06 -4.05
C THR A 16 -0.63 7.27 -3.13
N ILE A 17 -1.16 6.83 -1.99
CA ILE A 17 -0.42 6.05 -0.99
C ILE A 17 -0.80 4.59 -1.11
N THR A 18 -2.08 4.30 -0.86
CA THR A 18 -2.58 2.94 -0.74
C THR A 18 -3.97 2.79 -1.33
N TRP A 19 -4.34 1.56 -1.67
CA TRP A 19 -5.71 1.21 -2.04
C TRP A 19 -6.14 -0.05 -1.31
N ILE A 20 -7.45 -0.18 -1.10
CA ILE A 20 -8.06 -1.36 -0.50
C ILE A 20 -8.96 -1.99 -1.54
N GLN A 21 -8.73 -3.26 -1.86
CA GLN A 21 -9.52 -4.00 -2.83
C GLN A 21 -10.05 -5.30 -2.22
N PRO A 22 -11.37 -5.47 -2.10
CA PRO A 22 -11.94 -6.72 -1.62
C PRO A 22 -11.80 -7.84 -2.67
N HIS A 23 -11.53 -9.05 -2.19
CA HIS A 23 -11.61 -10.31 -2.92
C HIS A 23 -12.47 -11.29 -2.11
N ASN A 24 -12.85 -12.43 -2.69
CA ASN A 24 -13.75 -13.39 -2.05
C ASN A 24 -13.23 -13.88 -0.68
N ASP A 25 -11.93 -14.15 -0.57
CA ASP A 25 -11.33 -14.78 0.62
C ASP A 25 -10.31 -13.90 1.36
N TYR A 26 -10.11 -12.67 0.89
CA TYR A 26 -9.10 -11.75 1.45
C TYR A 26 -9.35 -10.31 1.00
N VAL A 27 -8.69 -9.38 1.67
CA VAL A 27 -8.59 -7.99 1.24
C VAL A 27 -7.16 -7.74 0.75
N ARG A 28 -7.00 -7.09 -0.40
CA ARG A 28 -5.70 -6.56 -0.83
C ARG A 28 -5.53 -5.17 -0.25
N LEU A 29 -4.45 -4.99 0.50
CA LEU A 29 -3.90 -3.68 0.81
C LEU A 29 -2.75 -3.42 -0.14
N GLY A 30 -2.92 -2.49 -1.07
CA GLY A 30 -1.94 -2.19 -2.09
C GLY A 30 -1.17 -0.90 -1.84
N PHE A 31 0.03 -0.79 -2.39
CA PHE A 31 0.94 0.34 -2.21
C PHE A 31 1.46 0.82 -3.56
N PHE A 32 1.33 2.12 -3.83
CA PHE A 32 1.67 2.67 -5.15
C PHE A 32 3.17 2.73 -5.42
N ASN A 33 4.00 2.81 -4.36
CA ASN A 33 5.46 2.75 -4.42
C ASN A 33 6.00 1.46 -3.79
N GLY A 34 5.20 0.39 -3.77
CA GLY A 34 5.55 -0.82 -3.04
C GLY A 34 6.77 -1.58 -3.56
N ALA A 35 7.16 -1.41 -4.83
CA ALA A 35 8.33 -2.09 -5.39
C ALA A 35 9.67 -1.60 -4.81
N THR A 36 9.69 -0.41 -4.18
CA THR A 36 10.88 0.16 -3.54
C THR A 36 10.79 0.14 -2.01
N MET A 37 9.73 -0.46 -1.45
CA MET A 37 9.59 -0.61 0.00
C MET A 37 10.46 -1.75 0.53
N PRO A 38 11.07 -1.60 1.71
CA PRO A 38 11.63 -2.73 2.44
C PRO A 38 10.54 -3.76 2.76
N ASP A 39 10.87 -5.04 2.61
CA ASP A 39 9.96 -6.17 2.89
C ASP A 39 10.67 -7.27 3.69
N PRO A 40 11.03 -7.00 4.96
CA PRO A 40 11.75 -7.97 5.79
C PRO A 40 10.92 -9.22 6.09
N GLU A 41 9.59 -9.10 6.07
CA GLU A 41 8.66 -10.19 6.37
C GLU A 41 8.22 -10.97 5.11
N ASN A 42 8.69 -10.57 3.91
CA ASN A 42 8.32 -11.15 2.62
C ASN A 42 6.80 -11.20 2.38
N LEU A 43 6.10 -10.12 2.77
CA LEU A 43 4.65 -9.99 2.64
C LEU A 43 4.22 -9.32 1.34
N LEU A 44 5.11 -8.60 0.66
CA LEU A 44 4.77 -7.84 -0.53
C LEU A 44 4.68 -8.75 -1.77
N GLU A 45 3.49 -8.82 -2.33
CA GLU A 45 3.20 -9.53 -3.56
C GLU A 45 3.03 -8.58 -4.76
N GLY A 46 3.26 -9.13 -5.96
CA GLY A 46 3.01 -8.48 -7.25
C GLY A 46 4.25 -8.26 -8.10
N THR A 47 4.06 -8.19 -9.41
CA THR A 47 5.14 -8.07 -10.41
C THR A 47 5.11 -6.73 -11.17
N GLY A 48 4.24 -5.81 -10.77
CA GLY A 48 4.14 -4.49 -11.39
C GLY A 48 5.41 -3.66 -11.21
N LYS A 49 5.62 -2.67 -12.08
CA LYS A 49 6.83 -1.82 -12.06
C LYS A 49 7.02 -1.03 -10.76
N LYS A 50 5.95 -0.46 -10.21
CA LYS A 50 5.95 0.27 -8.93
C LYS A 50 5.07 -0.36 -7.84
N LEU A 51 4.03 -1.10 -8.24
CA LEU A 51 2.98 -1.55 -7.32
C LEU A 51 3.35 -2.86 -6.60
N ARG A 52 3.08 -2.92 -5.29
CA ARG A 52 3.01 -4.16 -4.50
C ARG A 52 1.74 -4.17 -3.66
N HIS A 53 1.39 -5.32 -3.11
CA HIS A 53 0.24 -5.47 -2.23
C HIS A 53 0.46 -6.59 -1.21
N ILE A 54 -0.25 -6.51 -0.09
CA ILE A 54 -0.35 -7.58 0.90
C ILE A 54 -1.76 -8.17 0.79
N LYS A 55 -1.86 -9.50 0.83
CA LYS A 55 -3.15 -10.19 1.00
C LYS A 55 -3.42 -10.37 2.48
N ILE A 56 -4.53 -9.80 2.94
CA ILE A 56 -4.98 -9.86 4.33
C ILE A 56 -6.13 -10.87 4.38
N HIS A 57 -5.84 -12.06 4.89
CA HIS A 57 -6.84 -13.11 5.10
C HIS A 57 -7.54 -12.98 6.45
N ASN A 58 -6.80 -12.54 7.48
CA ASN A 58 -7.33 -12.30 8.81
C ASN A 58 -6.45 -11.26 9.54
N LEU A 59 -7.03 -10.55 10.50
CA LEU A 59 -6.34 -9.66 11.43
C LEU A 59 -6.82 -9.98 12.83
N THR A 60 -6.16 -10.96 13.46
CA THR A 60 -6.54 -11.42 14.79
C THR A 60 -5.58 -10.96 15.88
N ASN A 61 -4.36 -10.57 15.50
CA ASN A 61 -3.32 -10.18 16.44
C ASN A 61 -2.95 -8.70 16.27
N PRO A 62 -2.82 -7.91 17.37
CA PRO A 62 -2.27 -6.56 17.34
C PRO A 62 -0.95 -6.40 16.58
N THR A 63 -0.06 -7.41 16.60
CA THR A 63 1.21 -7.36 15.87
C THR A 63 1.01 -7.27 14.36
N GLU A 64 0.03 -7.97 13.79
CA GLU A 64 -0.29 -7.92 12.36
C GLU A 64 -0.74 -6.52 11.95
N THR A 65 -1.59 -5.89 12.77
CA THR A 65 -2.04 -4.51 12.57
C THR A 65 -0.87 -3.52 12.61
N GLN A 66 0.09 -3.73 13.52
CA GLN A 66 1.28 -2.89 13.61
C GLN A 66 2.17 -3.03 12.38
N THR A 67 2.37 -4.25 11.89
CA THR A 67 3.11 -4.52 10.65
C THR A 67 2.46 -3.79 9.47
N LEU A 68 1.15 -3.91 9.28
CA LEU A 68 0.44 -3.21 8.19
C LEU A 68 0.56 -1.68 8.31
N THR A 69 0.51 -1.15 9.54
CA THR A 69 0.70 0.28 9.81
C THR A 69 2.08 0.74 9.34
N THR A 70 3.13 -0.04 9.61
CA THR A 70 4.50 0.23 9.15
C THR A 70 4.57 0.30 7.62
N TYR A 71 3.90 -0.61 6.89
CA TYR A 71 3.86 -0.55 5.42
C TYR A 71 3.12 0.68 4.89
N VAL A 72 2.01 1.08 5.52
CA VAL A 72 1.28 2.30 5.14
C VAL A 72 2.14 3.55 5.38
N GLN A 73 2.86 3.61 6.51
CA GLN A 73 3.81 4.70 6.80
C GLN A 73 4.97 4.72 5.79
N ALA A 74 5.56 3.58 5.46
CA ALA A 74 6.62 3.48 4.45
C ALA A 74 6.13 3.96 3.08
N SER A 75 4.94 3.53 2.66
CA SER A 75 4.33 3.98 1.41
C SER A 75 4.04 5.48 1.40
N THR A 76 3.69 6.05 2.55
CA THR A 76 3.43 7.50 2.71
C THR A 76 4.74 8.28 2.57
N ASN A 77 5.81 7.85 3.25
CA ASN A 77 7.12 8.47 3.17
C ASN A 77 7.69 8.43 1.75
N LEU A 78 7.53 7.29 1.05
CA LEU A 78 7.92 7.18 -0.35
C LEU A 78 7.08 8.08 -1.26
N ALA A 79 5.77 8.18 -1.01
CA ALA A 79 4.92 9.11 -1.77
C ALA A 79 5.37 10.57 -1.58
N ILE A 80 5.80 10.97 -0.38
CA ILE A 80 6.34 12.31 -0.13
C ILE A 80 7.68 12.52 -0.88
N ALA A 81 8.56 11.52 -0.82
CA ALA A 81 9.92 11.62 -1.35
C ALA A 81 10.01 11.48 -2.89
N ASP A 82 9.16 10.66 -3.52
CA ASP A 82 9.20 10.43 -4.97
C ASP A 82 8.34 11.47 -5.72
N PRO A 83 8.97 12.42 -6.46
CA PRO A 83 8.25 13.42 -7.26
C PRO A 83 7.41 12.81 -8.39
N ASP A 84 7.77 11.60 -8.84
CA ASP A 84 7.08 10.84 -9.89
C ASP A 84 6.07 9.84 -9.30
N SER A 85 5.71 10.00 -8.03
CA SER A 85 4.61 9.25 -7.43
C SER A 85 3.32 9.51 -8.17
N LEU A 86 2.53 8.44 -8.35
CA LEU A 86 1.25 8.52 -9.04
C LEU A 86 0.33 9.51 -8.32
N SER A 87 -0.31 10.39 -9.08
CA SER A 87 -1.35 11.30 -8.60
C SER A 87 -2.74 10.71 -8.83
N GLY A 88 -3.62 10.94 -7.87
CA GLY A 88 -5.00 10.44 -7.81
C GLY A 88 -6.00 11.29 -8.58
#